data_AF-A0A7R9YYU7-F1
#
_entry.id   AF-A0A7R9YYU7-F1
#
_cell.length_a   1.000
_cell.length_b   1.000
_cell.length_c   1.000
_cell.angle_alpha   90.00
_cell.angle_beta   90.00
_cell.angle_gamma   90.00
#
_symmetry.space_group_name_H-M   'P 1'
#
loop_
_entity.id
_entity.type
_entity.pdbx_description
1 polymer ?
#
loop_
_entity_poly.entity_id
_entity_poly.type
_entity_poly.pdbx_seq_one_letter_code
_entity_poly.pdbx_strand_id
1 'polypeptide(L)'
;RDKVRQQTWKPIGSAIYGKKVNEEFGKKIALSYDGSVLVVSATGYGLVRVFRLLKNSGTDGSFSWAQMGPDIKGPTGGDDGFGQAVGVTDDGITIIVGA
;
A
#
# COMPACT_ATOMS: atom_id res chain seq x y z
N ARG A 1 -8.40 14.24 38.34
CA ARG A 1 -9.36 13.94 37.26
C ARG A 1 -8.57 13.98 35.96
N ASP A 2 -8.11 12.81 35.50
CA ASP A 2 -7.24 12.70 34.34
C ASP A 2 -8.04 12.97 33.05
N LYS A 3 -7.58 13.94 32.26
CA LYS A 3 -8.14 14.20 30.94
C LYS A 3 -7.72 13.07 30.01
N VAL A 4 -8.66 12.20 29.66
CA VAL A 4 -8.50 11.29 28.52
C VAL A 4 -8.24 12.14 27.28
N ARG A 5 -7.02 12.09 26.73
CA ARG A 5 -6.72 12.71 25.43
C ARG A 5 -7.47 11.90 24.38
N GLN A 6 -8.42 12.52 23.68
CA GLN A 6 -9.00 11.90 22.49
C GLN A 6 -7.90 11.75 21.44
N GLN A 7 -7.50 10.53 21.15
CA GLN A 7 -6.60 10.22 20.03
C GLN A 7 -7.45 10.07 18.78
N THR A 8 -7.34 11.03 17.87
CA THR A 8 -7.98 10.97 16.56
C THR A 8 -6.98 10.47 15.53
N TRP A 9 -7.43 9.56 14.66
CA TRP A 9 -6.63 9.15 13.52
C TRP A 9 -6.60 10.27 12.49
N LYS A 10 -5.39 10.71 12.12
CA LYS A 10 -5.18 11.65 11.01
C LYS A 10 -4.58 10.88 9.84
N PRO A 11 -5.17 10.94 8.63
CA PRO A 11 -4.57 10.34 7.44
C PRO A 11 -3.18 10.91 7.15
N ILE A 12 -2.29 10.07 6.64
CA ILE A 12 -0.98 10.48 6.11
C ILE A 12 -1.00 10.41 4.58
N GLY A 13 -0.92 11.57 3.96
CA GLY A 13 -1.05 11.75 2.52
C GLY A 13 -2.46 11.55 1.97
N SER A 14 -2.57 11.70 0.65
CA SER A 14 -3.83 11.55 -0.08
C SER A 14 -4.26 10.09 -0.16
N ALA A 15 -5.57 9.87 -0.30
CA ALA A 15 -6.13 8.55 -0.56
C ALA A 15 -5.56 7.97 -1.87
N ILE A 16 -5.28 6.67 -1.84
CA ILE A 16 -4.85 5.91 -3.01
C ILE A 16 -6.06 5.12 -3.51
N TYR A 17 -6.36 5.25 -4.80
CA TYR A 17 -7.49 4.58 -5.43
C TYR A 17 -7.04 3.47 -6.37
N GLY A 18 -7.92 2.49 -6.53
CA GLY A 18 -7.79 1.54 -7.62
C GLY A 18 -7.91 2.22 -8.99
N LYS A 19 -7.28 1.63 -10.00
CA LYS A 19 -7.25 2.11 -11.39
C LYS A 19 -8.40 1.54 -12.24
N LYS A 20 -9.04 0.45 -11.81
CA LYS A 20 -10.10 -0.25 -12.57
C LYS A 20 -11.24 -0.70 -11.67
N VAL A 21 -12.42 -0.82 -12.27
CA VAL A 21 -13.56 -1.49 -11.63
C VAL A 21 -13.25 -2.98 -11.43
N ASN A 22 -13.72 -3.55 -10.32
CA ASN A 22 -13.54 -4.95 -9.92
C ASN A 22 -12.11 -5.42 -9.70
N GLU A 23 -11.11 -4.53 -9.63
CA GLU A 23 -9.74 -4.98 -9.37
C GLU A 23 -9.48 -5.38 -7.92
N GLU A 24 -10.45 -5.20 -7.03
CA GLU A 24 -10.32 -5.54 -5.60
C GLU A 24 -9.09 -4.87 -4.95
N PHE A 25 -8.78 -3.64 -5.35
CA PHE A 25 -7.66 -2.87 -4.79
C PHE A 25 -7.82 -2.73 -3.27
N GLY A 26 -6.77 -3.06 -2.53
CA GLY A 26 -6.78 -3.04 -1.06
C GLY A 26 -7.21 -4.35 -0.40
N LYS A 27 -7.40 -5.45 -1.16
CA LYS A 27 -7.80 -6.75 -0.57
C LYS A 27 -6.77 -7.30 0.43
N LYS A 28 -5.49 -7.07 0.17
CA LYS A 28 -4.36 -7.35 1.07
C LYS A 28 -3.42 -6.16 1.08
N ILE A 29 -2.87 -5.89 2.27
CA ILE A 29 -1.91 -4.80 2.50
C ILE A 29 -0.76 -5.29 3.38
N ALA A 30 0.42 -4.73 3.17
CA ALA A 30 1.56 -4.85 4.08
C ALA A 30 2.32 -3.53 4.14
N LEU A 31 2.85 -3.18 5.31
CA LEU A 31 3.65 -1.97 5.55
C LEU A 31 5.03 -2.36 6.05
N SER A 32 6.06 -1.62 5.64
CA SER A 32 7.39 -1.71 6.25
C SER A 32 7.33 -1.24 7.70
N TYR A 33 8.35 -1.57 8.48
CA TYR A 33 8.41 -1.24 9.91
C TYR A 33 8.28 0.27 10.17
N ASP A 34 8.93 1.09 9.35
CA ASP A 34 8.87 2.55 9.44
C ASP A 34 7.63 3.17 8.78
N GLY A 35 6.78 2.36 8.16
CA GLY A 35 5.59 2.77 7.41
C GLY A 35 5.88 3.54 6.12
N SER A 36 7.12 3.56 5.63
CA SER A 36 7.48 4.32 4.43
C SER A 36 7.21 3.57 3.12
N VAL A 37 7.05 2.24 3.16
CA VAL A 37 6.69 1.39 2.02
C VAL A 37 5.38 0.66 2.31
N LEU A 38 4.44 0.76 1.38
CA LEU A 38 3.13 0.13 1.42
C LEU A 38 2.96 -0.77 0.20
N VAL A 39 2.66 -2.05 0.43
CA VAL A 39 2.32 -3.02 -0.61
C VAL A 39 0.81 -3.24 -0.59
N VAL A 40 0.16 -3.15 -1.74
CA VAL A 40 -1.29 -3.28 -1.89
C VAL A 40 -1.61 -4.22 -3.03
N SER A 41 -2.42 -5.25 -2.77
CA SER A 41 -2.92 -6.14 -3.82
C SER A 41 -4.16 -5.55 -4.51
N ALA A 42 -4.33 -5.92 -5.78
CA ALA A 42 -5.56 -5.80 -6.55
C ALA A 42 -5.81 -7.16 -7.23
N THR A 43 -6.28 -8.11 -6.44
CA THR A 43 -6.35 -9.53 -6.78
C THR A 43 -7.34 -9.85 -7.89
N GLY A 44 -8.34 -8.99 -8.12
CA GLY A 44 -9.30 -9.18 -9.20
C GLY A 44 -8.67 -9.16 -10.61
N TYR A 45 -7.43 -8.67 -10.74
CA TYR A 45 -6.63 -8.79 -11.97
C TYR A 45 -5.23 -9.37 -11.68
N GLY A 46 -5.02 -10.02 -10.53
CA GLY A 46 -3.73 -10.58 -10.15
C GLY A 46 -2.62 -9.54 -10.14
N LEU A 47 -2.87 -8.36 -9.54
CA LEU A 47 -1.90 -7.27 -9.47
C LEU A 47 -1.42 -7.02 -8.04
N VAL A 48 -0.18 -6.56 -7.91
CA VAL A 48 0.35 -5.95 -6.68
C VAL A 48 0.99 -4.62 -7.04
N ARG A 49 0.75 -3.60 -6.20
CA ARG A 49 1.33 -2.26 -6.34
C ARG A 49 2.07 -1.90 -5.07
N VAL A 50 3.19 -1.21 -5.24
CA VAL A 50 4.08 -0.79 -4.17
C VAL A 50 4.06 0.74 -4.15
N PHE A 51 3.90 1.33 -2.97
CA PHE A 51 3.88 2.77 -2.78
C PHE A 51 4.94 3.18 -1.78
N ARG A 52 5.58 4.31 -2.04
CA ARG A 52 6.48 4.98 -1.12
C ARG A 52 5.82 6.23 -0.56
N LEU A 53 5.95 6.43 0.73
CA LEU A 53 5.60 7.69 1.37
C LEU A 53 6.70 8.73 1.11
N LEU A 54 6.32 9.82 0.47
CA LEU A 54 7.21 10.93 0.15
C LEU A 54 6.81 12.16 0.96
N LYS A 55 7.80 12.85 1.53
CA LYS A 55 7.60 14.16 2.13
C LYS A 55 7.43 15.19 1.01
N ASN A 56 6.38 15.99 1.07
CA ASN A 56 6.16 17.07 0.12
C ASN A 56 7.13 18.23 0.41
N SER A 57 7.55 18.97 -0.62
CA SER A 57 8.51 20.09 -0.50
C SER A 57 7.94 21.34 0.20
N GLY A 58 6.67 21.34 0.57
CA GLY A 58 6.02 22.44 1.28
C GLY A 58 6.47 22.58 2.74
N THR A 59 6.04 23.67 3.38
CA THR A 59 6.34 23.95 4.80
C THR A 59 5.35 23.32 5.78
N ASP A 60 4.26 22.73 5.27
CA ASP A 60 3.17 22.16 6.08
C ASP A 60 3.48 20.75 6.64
N GLY A 61 4.63 20.17 6.28
CA GLY A 61 5.02 18.84 6.70
C GLY A 61 4.13 17.73 6.14
N SER A 62 3.42 17.99 5.03
CA SER A 62 2.55 17.01 4.39
C SER A 62 3.34 15.92 3.68
N PHE A 63 2.69 14.77 3.51
CA PHE A 63 3.23 13.62 2.79
C PHE A 63 2.33 13.26 1.61
N SER A 64 2.82 12.46 0.68
CA SER A 64 2.07 11.85 -0.41
C SER A 64 2.53 10.42 -0.64
N TRP A 65 1.62 9.57 -1.11
CA TRP A 65 1.97 8.21 -1.54
C TRP A 65 2.22 8.21 -3.04
N ALA A 66 3.38 7.71 -3.44
CA ALA A 66 3.76 7.57 -4.85
C ALA A 66 4.01 6.11 -5.19
N GLN A 67 3.41 5.62 -6.29
CA GLN A 67 3.65 4.25 -6.73
C GLN A 67 5.11 4.09 -7.18
N MET A 68 5.78 3.04 -6.68
CA MET A 68 7.12 2.65 -7.06
C MET A 68 7.06 1.71 -8.26
N GLY A 69 7.35 2.23 -9.45
CA GLY A 69 7.39 1.44 -10.67
C GLY A 69 6.02 0.95 -11.16
N PRO A 70 6.00 0.09 -12.20
CA PRO A 70 4.78 -0.45 -12.77
C PRO A 70 4.07 -1.44 -11.83
N ASP A 71 2.82 -1.79 -12.16
CA ASP A 71 2.09 -2.85 -11.47
C ASP A 71 2.83 -4.19 -11.61
N ILE A 72 3.02 -4.92 -10.51
CA ILE A 72 3.54 -6.29 -10.50
C ILE A 72 2.38 -7.22 -10.86
N LYS A 73 2.55 -8.06 -11.88
CA LYS A 73 1.48 -8.91 -12.41
C LYS A 73 1.77 -10.38 -12.18
N GLY A 74 0.77 -11.11 -11.72
CA GLY A 74 0.76 -12.57 -11.76
C GLY A 74 0.73 -13.08 -13.19
N PRO A 75 1.20 -14.31 -13.43
CA PRO A 75 1.30 -14.89 -14.77
C PRO A 75 -0.06 -15.07 -15.47
N THR A 76 -1.15 -15.25 -14.74
CA THR A 76 -2.48 -15.49 -15.35
C THR A 76 -3.45 -14.30 -15.30
N GLY A 77 -3.06 -13.19 -14.65
CA GLY A 77 -3.91 -11.99 -14.59
C GLY A 77 -5.12 -12.11 -13.66
N GLY A 78 -5.09 -13.00 -12.66
CA GLY A 78 -6.06 -13.02 -11.54
C GLY A 78 -6.58 -14.39 -11.15
N ASP A 79 -6.46 -15.40 -12.01
CA ASP A 79 -7.07 -16.71 -11.79
C ASP A 79 -6.19 -17.69 -10.99
N ASP A 80 -4.92 -17.33 -10.75
CA ASP A 80 -3.92 -18.16 -10.07
C ASP A 80 -3.74 -17.86 -8.59
N GLY A 81 -4.54 -16.95 -8.02
CA GLY A 81 -4.39 -16.53 -6.62
C GLY A 81 -3.27 -15.51 -6.37
N PHE A 82 -2.60 -15.01 -7.42
CA PHE A 82 -1.53 -14.02 -7.24
C PHE A 82 -2.00 -12.78 -6.47
N GLY A 83 -1.30 -12.48 -5.37
CA GLY A 83 -1.62 -11.37 -4.48
C GLY A 83 -2.60 -11.71 -3.34
N GLN A 84 -2.98 -12.98 -3.15
CA GLN A 84 -3.80 -13.40 -1.99
C GLN A 84 -3.05 -13.27 -0.65
N ALA A 85 -1.72 -13.21 -0.70
CA ALA A 85 -0.88 -12.81 0.42
C ALA A 85 0.20 -11.85 -0.08
N VAL A 86 0.45 -10.78 0.68
CA VAL A 86 1.54 -9.84 0.42
C VAL A 86 2.31 -9.58 1.71
N GLY A 87 3.62 -9.38 1.59
CA GLY A 87 4.50 -9.02 2.69
C GLY A 87 5.60 -8.08 2.22
N VAL A 88 6.17 -7.34 3.16
CA VAL A 88 7.33 -6.48 2.94
C VAL A 88 8.25 -6.60 4.14
N THR A 89 9.56 -6.63 3.90
CA THR A 89 10.56 -6.64 4.98
C THR A 89 10.59 -5.31 5.73
N ASP A 90 11.13 -5.33 6.94
CA ASP A 90 11.22 -4.15 7.81
C ASP A 90 11.93 -2.97 7.13
N ASP A 91 12.96 -3.25 6.33
CA ASP A 91 13.73 -2.27 5.55
C ASP A 91 13.00 -1.75 4.29
N GLY A 92 11.83 -2.32 3.95
CA GLY A 92 11.05 -1.91 2.79
C GLY A 92 11.61 -2.36 1.43
N ILE A 93 12.68 -3.15 1.40
CA ILE A 93 13.41 -3.49 0.16
C ILE A 93 12.88 -4.76 -0.50
N THR A 94 12.49 -5.76 0.30
CA THR A 94 12.04 -7.06 -0.20
C THR A 94 10.53 -7.18 -0.08
N ILE A 95 9.89 -7.63 -1.16
CA ILE A 95 8.45 -7.80 -1.25
C ILE A 95 8.17 -9.26 -1.54
N ILE A 96 7.22 -9.83 -0.81
CA ILE A 96 6.77 -11.21 -0.97
C ILE A 96 5.34 -11.17 -1.51
N VAL A 97 5.06 -11.95 -2.54
CA VAL A 97 3.72 -12.13 -3.09
C VAL A 97 3.42 -13.62 -3.18
N GLY A 98 2.35 -14.06 -2.53
CA GLY A 98 1.82 -15.41 -2.66
C GLY A 98 0.85 -15.52 -3.83
N ALA A 99 0.77 -16.71 -4.41
CA ALA A 99 -0.22 -17.13 -5.40
C ALA A 99 -0.86 -18.45 -4.93
#